data_AF-A0A4R0D6N6-F1
#
_entry.id   AF-A0A4R0D6N6-F1
#
_cell.length_a   1.000
_cell.length_b   1.000
_cell.length_c   1.000
_cell.angle_alpha   90.00
_cell.angle_beta   90.00
_cell.angle_gamma   90.00
#
_symmetry.space_group_name_H-M   'P 1'
#
loop_
_entity.id
_entity.type
_entity.pdbx_description
1 polymer ?
#
loop_
_entity_poly.entity_id
_entity_poly.type
_entity_poly.pdbx_seq_one_letter_code
_entity_poly.pdbx_strand_id
1 'polypeptide(L)' 'MNTYIFAYTARMSPNGIVKGRVEATNGYDAEQRVLRNNGLYDSVSVKLLKNQAAARKQKYEVLP' A
#
# COMPACT_ATOMS: atom_id res chain seq x y z
N MET A 1 8.51 12.02 11.20
CA MET A 1 7.71 12.17 9.96
C MET A 1 6.33 11.57 10.22
N ASN A 2 5.24 12.25 9.88
CA ASN A 2 3.90 11.69 10.04
C ASN A 2 3.62 10.72 8.90
N THR A 3 3.44 9.44 9.23
CA THR A 3 3.05 8.40 8.31
C THR A 3 1.55 8.15 8.37
N TYR A 4 0.98 7.81 7.23
CA TYR A 4 -0.41 7.48 7.03
C TYR A 4 -0.53 6.07 6.47
N ILE A 5 -1.65 5.42 6.77
CA ILE A 5 -2.00 4.13 6.21
C ILE A 5 -2.81 4.32 4.94
N PHE A 6 -2.26 3.80 3.86
CA PHE A 6 -2.88 3.72 2.55
C PHE A 6 -3.36 2.30 2.32
N ALA A 7 -4.57 2.12 1.82
CA ALA A 7 -4.97 0.85 1.24
C ALA A 7 -4.39 0.80 -0.18
N TYR A 8 -3.83 -0.34 -0.58
CA TYR A 8 -3.33 -0.53 -1.93
C TYR A 8 -4.00 -1.74 -2.59
N THR A 9 -4.15 -1.65 -3.91
CA THR A 9 -4.54 -2.77 -4.77
C THR A 9 -3.48 -2.89 -5.85
N ALA A 10 -2.71 -3.96 -5.82
CA ALA A 10 -1.69 -4.28 -6.82
C ALA A 10 -2.23 -5.35 -7.77
N ARG A 11 -2.03 -5.18 -9.07
CA ARG A 11 -2.26 -6.20 -10.09
C ARG A 11 -0.92 -6.86 -10.42
N MET A 12 -0.93 -8.18 -10.47
CA MET A 12 0.21 -9.05 -10.69
C MET A 12 -0.08 -9.90 -11.93
N SER A 13 0.82 -9.93 -12.91
CA SER A 13 0.69 -10.83 -14.05
C SER A 13 1.07 -12.27 -13.68
N PRO A 14 0.46 -13.30 -14.30
CA PRO A 14 -0.56 -13.21 -15.36
C PRO A 14 -2.02 -13.09 -14.88
N ASN A 15 -2.34 -13.33 -13.59
CA ASN A 15 -3.70 -13.15 -13.05
C ASN A 15 -3.73 -13.14 -11.51
N GLY A 16 -3.11 -12.14 -10.88
CA GLY A 16 -3.16 -11.92 -9.45
C GLY A 16 -3.65 -10.51 -9.11
N ILE A 17 -4.49 -10.38 -8.09
CA ILE A 17 -4.79 -9.08 -7.48
C ILE A 17 -4.46 -9.20 -5.99
N VAL A 18 -3.51 -8.39 -5.54
CA VAL A 18 -3.11 -8.30 -4.14
C VAL A 18 -3.71 -7.04 -3.56
N LYS A 19 -4.37 -7.16 -2.41
CA LYS A 19 -4.91 -6.01 -1.67
C LYS A 19 -4.30 -6.01 -0.29
N GLY A 20 -3.80 -4.85 0.11
CA GLY A 20 -3.17 -4.69 1.40
C GLY A 20 -3.32 -3.28 1.91
N ARG A 21 -2.61 -3.02 3.00
CA ARG A 21 -2.46 -1.68 3.57
C ARG A 21 -0.99 -1.45 3.77
N VAL A 22 -0.51 -0.28 3.42
CA VAL A 22 0.88 0.11 3.60
C VAL A 22 0.94 1.38 4.41
N GLU A 23 1.89 1.45 5.33
CA GLU A 23 2.23 2.71 6.00
C GLU A 23 3.24 3.50 5.15
N ALA A 24 2.92 4.74 4.82
CA ALA A 24 3.73 5.61 3.99
C ALA A 24 3.53 7.08 4.33
N THR A 25 4.45 7.94 3.92
CA THR A 25 4.38 9.40 4.17
C THR A 25 3.39 10.12 3.26
N ASN A 26 3.24 9.65 2.03
CA ASN A 26 2.32 10.18 1.03
C ASN A 26 1.93 9.09 0.02
N GLY A 27 1.00 9.38 -0.90
CA GLY A 27 0.54 8.39 -1.88
C GLY A 27 1.64 7.90 -2.83
N TYR A 28 2.55 8.78 -3.25
CA TYR A 28 3.65 8.40 -4.13
C TYR A 28 4.63 7.45 -3.43
N ASP A 29 5.00 7.74 -2.18
CA ASP A 29 5.81 6.87 -1.31
C ASP A 29 5.12 5.52 -1.08
N ALA A 30 3.80 5.50 -0.87
CA ALA A 30 3.03 4.26 -0.71
C ALA A 30 3.10 3.38 -1.96
N GLU A 31 2.94 3.98 -3.14
CA GLU A 31 2.98 3.25 -4.41
C GLU A 31 4.38 2.69 -4.69
N GLN A 32 5.41 3.52 -4.51
CA GLN A 32 6.81 3.13 -4.69
C GLN A 32 7.21 1.99 -3.75
N ARG A 33 6.80 2.03 -2.48
CA ARG A 33 7.05 0.95 -1.51
C ARG A 33 6.41 -0.37 -1.94
N VAL A 34 5.15 -0.35 -2.36
CA VAL A 34 4.44 -1.56 -2.80
C VAL A 34 5.05 -2.12 -4.08
N LEU A 35 5.39 -1.28 -5.06
CA LEU A 35 6.06 -1.69 -6.30
C LEU A 35 7.46 -2.27 -6.02
N ARG A 36 8.26 -1.63 -5.17
CA ARG A 36 9.60 -2.11 -4.80
C ARG A 36 9.57 -3.43 -4.04
N ASN A 37 8.56 -3.63 -3.21
CA ASN A 37 8.42 -4.85 -2.43
C ASN A 37 8.14 -6.08 -3.30
N ASN A 38 7.53 -5.90 -4.47
CA ASN A 38 7.29 -7.01 -5.40
C ASN A 38 7.38 -6.53 -6.86
N GLY A 39 8.50 -6.82 -7.50
CA GLY A 39 8.75 -6.47 -8.91
C GLY A 39 7.83 -7.19 -9.92
N LEU A 40 6.93 -8.05 -9.45
CA LEU A 40 5.91 -8.73 -10.26
C LEU A 40 4.58 -7.95 -10.32
N TYR A 41 4.47 -6.82 -9.62
CA TYR A 41 3.30 -5.95 -9.73
C TYR A 41 3.41 -5.07 -10.98
N ASP A 42 2.50 -5.25 -11.92
CA ASP A 42 2.41 -4.42 -13.12
C ASP A 42 1.81 -3.05 -12.84
N SER A 43 0.92 -2.96 -11.84
CA SER A 43 0.23 -1.72 -11.49
C SER A 43 -0.21 -1.74 -10.05
N VAL A 44 -0.04 -0.61 -9.36
CA VAL A 44 -0.47 -0.41 -7.98
C VAL A 44 -1.37 0.81 -7.93
N SER A 45 -2.51 0.68 -7.27
CA SER A 45 -3.39 1.80 -6.96
C SER A 45 -3.46 1.97 -5.45
N VAL A 46 -3.12 3.15 -4.95
CA VAL A 46 -3.15 3.48 -3.52
C VAL A 46 -4.29 4.44 -3.21
N LYS A 47 -4.87 4.30 -2.02
CA LYS A 47 -5.91 5.20 -1.50
C LYS A 47 -5.70 5.47 -0.02
N LEU A 48 -5.67 6.75 0.33
CA LEU A 48 -5.59 7.17 1.73
C LEU A 48 -6.85 6.71 2.48
N LEU A 49 -6.68 6.01 3.60
CA LEU A 49 -7.80 5.62 4.44
C LEU A 49 -8.28 6.84 5.24
N LYS A 50 -9.57 7.17 5.16
CA LYS A 50 -10.13 8.31 5.91
C LYS A 50 -9.98 8.14 7.42
N ASN A 51 -10.12 6.91 7.91
CA ASN A 51 -10.05 6.57 9.33
C ASN A 51 -8.69 5.97 9.71
N GLN A 52 -7.68 6.84 9.80
CA GLN A 52 -6.30 6.45 10.15
C GLN A 52 -6.19 5.73 11.51
N ALA A 53 -6.96 6.17 12.51
CA ALA A 53 -6.99 5.53 13.82
C ALA A 53 -7.50 4.08 13.79
N ALA A 54 -8.48 3.79 12.93
CA ALA A 54 -8.97 2.43 12.74
C ALA A 54 -8.02 1.61 11.85
N ALA A 55 -7.43 2.24 10.83
CA ALA A 55 -6.47 1.60 9.94
C ALA A 55 -5.23 1.09 10.69
N ARG A 56 -4.73 1.87 11.66
CA ARG A 56 -3.60 1.46 12.53
C ARG A 56 -3.92 0.27 13.44
N LYS A 57 -5.20 0.00 13.71
CA LYS A 57 -5.63 -1.19 14.47
C LYS A 57 -5.78 -2.43 13.58
N GLN A 58 -5.75 -2.27 12.27
CA GLN A 58 -5.84 -3.37 11.31
C GLN A 58 -4.44 -3.83 10.89
N LYS A 59 -4.32 -5.01 10.28
CA LYS A 59 -3.04 -5.44 9.70
C LYS A 59 -2.67 -4.53 8.53
N TYR A 60 -1.46 -3.99 8.60
CA TYR A 60 -0.81 -3.22 7.55
C TYR A 60 0.66 -3.65 7.44
N GLU A 61 1.21 -3.46 6.25
CA GLU A 61 2.59 -3.73 5.93
C GLU A 61 3.42 -2.48 6.14
N VAL A 62 4.53 -2.62 6.88
CA VAL A 62 5.55 -1.60 7.00
C VAL A 62 6.65 -1.97 6.02
N LEU A 63 6.51 -1.49 4.80
CA LEU A 63 7.47 -1.75 3.73
C LEU A 63 8.65 -0.77 3.87
N PRO A 64 9.91 -1.23 3.80
CA PRO A 64 11.09 -0.38 3.96
C PRO A 64 11.22 0.68 2.87
#